data_AF-A0A2G2G6W6-F1
#
_entry.id   AF-A0A2G2G6W6-F1
#
_cell.length_a   1.000
_cell.length_b   1.000
_cell.length_c   1.000
_cell.angle_alpha   90.00
_cell.angle_beta   90.00
_cell.angle_gamma   90.00
#
_symmetry.space_group_name_H-M   'P 1'
#
loop_
_entity.id
_entity.type
_entity.pdbx_description
1 polymer ?
#
loop_
_entity_poly.entity_id
_entity_poly.type
_entity_poly.pdbx_seq_one_letter_code
_entity_poly.pdbx_strand_id
1 'polypeptide(L)'
;MYIEMKQKDIKVLKEKLWLMNDKKCPVLGKPMPLDKMVLDHAHKRNAEAYSPTKGVVREALDKRANAILGKLENALKRTGLGYEKDFDLPAFLRNAADYFEKGAYVDEKGSMYIHPSEVPKEPKVSKSNYNKLCKIYDKEPFIPKRKGQIKKTMPKYPSSKKLTKGLKELFEKYEISPYN
;
A
#
# COMPACT_ATOMS: atom_id res chain seq x y z
N MET A 1 -37.00 18.39 -12.98
CA MET A 1 -37.22 17.71 -14.29
C MET A 1 -35.89 17.08 -14.69
N TYR A 2 -35.85 15.79 -14.99
CA TYR A 2 -34.64 15.08 -15.41
C TYR A 2 -34.72 14.80 -16.91
N ILE A 3 -33.61 14.98 -17.64
CA ILE A 3 -33.53 14.71 -19.08
C ILE A 3 -32.68 13.45 -19.26
N GLU A 4 -33.24 12.42 -19.87
CA GLU A 4 -32.52 11.19 -20.19
C GLU A 4 -31.73 11.37 -21.49
N MET A 5 -30.41 11.21 -21.40
CA MET A 5 -29.51 11.37 -22.54
C MET A 5 -29.30 10.04 -23.26
N LYS A 6 -29.16 10.09 -24.59
CA LYS A 6 -28.67 8.95 -25.38
C LYS A 6 -27.14 8.98 -25.43
N GLN A 7 -26.54 7.84 -25.78
CA GLN A 7 -25.08 7.70 -25.83
C GLN A 7 -24.40 8.70 -26.79
N LYS A 8 -25.09 9.11 -27.86
CA LYS A 8 -24.62 10.15 -28.79
C LYS A 8 -24.51 11.54 -28.15
N ASP A 9 -25.37 11.84 -27.17
CA ASP A 9 -25.44 13.15 -26.52
C ASP A 9 -24.30 13.32 -25.51
N ILE A 10 -23.70 12.21 -25.05
CA ILE A 10 -22.55 12.21 -24.13
C ILE A 10 -21.38 12.99 -24.71
N LYS A 11 -21.07 12.80 -26.00
CA LYS A 11 -19.93 13.49 -26.64
C LYS A 11 -20.17 15.00 -26.67
N VAL A 12 -21.38 15.42 -27.03
CA VAL A 12 -21.79 16.82 -27.12
C VAL A 12 -21.71 17.51 -25.75
N LEU A 13 -22.30 16.89 -24.72
CA LEU A 13 -22.27 17.46 -23.38
C LEU A 13 -20.84 17.47 -22.80
N LYS A 14 -20.07 16.41 -23.02
CA LYS A 14 -18.67 16.35 -22.58
C LYS A 14 -17.83 17.47 -23.20
N GLU A 15 -17.99 17.72 -24.49
CA GLU A 15 -17.28 18.81 -25.17
C GLU A 15 -17.70 20.18 -24.64
N LYS A 16 -19.00 20.39 -24.41
CA LYS A 16 -19.51 21.63 -23.81
C LYS A 16 -18.90 21.87 -22.42
N LEU A 17 -18.91 20.88 -21.54
CA LEU A 17 -18.33 20.98 -20.20
C LEU A 17 -16.81 21.18 -20.23
N TRP A 18 -16.13 20.53 -21.17
CA TRP A 18 -14.69 20.71 -21.36
C TRP A 18 -14.33 22.14 -21.77
N LEU A 19 -15.10 22.75 -22.67
CA LEU A 19 -14.93 24.15 -23.06
C LEU A 19 -15.27 25.11 -21.91
N MET A 20 -16.32 24.83 -21.14
CA MET A 20 -16.68 25.63 -19.96
C MET A 20 -15.59 25.62 -18.89
N ASN A 21 -14.85 24.53 -18.75
CA ASN A 21 -13.74 24.40 -17.82
C ASN A 21 -12.40 24.86 -18.41
N ASP A 22 -12.39 25.71 -19.45
CA ASP A 22 -11.16 26.21 -20.09
C ASP A 22 -10.20 25.07 -20.51
N LYS A 23 -10.79 23.97 -21.01
CA LYS A 23 -10.08 22.76 -21.42
C LYS A 23 -9.26 22.10 -20.30
N LYS A 24 -9.56 22.39 -19.04
CA LYS A 24 -8.89 21.83 -17.86
C LYS A 24 -9.75 20.77 -17.19
N CYS A 25 -9.08 19.84 -16.51
CA CYS A 25 -9.74 18.92 -15.59
C CYS A 25 -9.98 19.62 -14.26
N PRO A 26 -11.22 19.79 -13.79
CA PRO A 26 -11.50 20.54 -12.56
C PRO A 26 -10.94 19.87 -11.29
N VAL A 27 -10.75 18.54 -11.30
CA VAL A 27 -10.14 17.82 -10.17
C VAL A 27 -8.61 17.89 -10.18
N LEU A 28 -7.98 17.87 -11.37
CA LEU A 28 -6.51 17.89 -11.46
C LEU A 28 -5.94 19.31 -11.62
N GLY A 29 -6.77 20.29 -11.95
CA GLY A 29 -6.37 21.67 -12.22
C GLY A 29 -5.51 21.86 -13.48
N LYS A 30 -5.41 20.84 -14.34
CA LYS A 30 -4.46 20.82 -15.48
C LYS A 30 -5.18 20.78 -16.83
N PRO A 31 -4.64 21.44 -17.87
CA PRO A 31 -5.15 21.34 -19.24
C PRO A 31 -5.09 19.89 -19.73
N MET A 32 -6.15 19.41 -20.35
CA MET A 32 -6.27 18.03 -20.79
C MET A 32 -7.05 17.95 -22.11
N PRO A 33 -6.63 17.10 -23.06
CA PRO A 33 -7.37 16.92 -24.30
C PRO A 33 -8.68 16.14 -24.08
N LEU A 34 -9.68 16.41 -24.94
CA LEU A 34 -11.05 15.89 -24.81
C LEU A 34 -11.16 14.35 -24.89
N ASP A 35 -10.24 13.69 -25.59
CA ASP A 35 -10.15 12.23 -25.72
C ASP A 35 -9.82 11.54 -24.39
N LYS A 36 -9.06 12.22 -23.52
CA LYS A 36 -8.72 11.75 -22.17
C LYS A 36 -9.77 12.08 -21.12
N MET A 37 -10.78 12.87 -21.49
CA MET A 37 -11.90 13.22 -20.63
C MET A 37 -13.04 12.20 -20.74
N VAL A 38 -13.73 11.98 -19.63
CA VAL A 38 -14.96 11.20 -19.50
C VAL A 38 -16.04 12.04 -18.83
N LEU A 39 -17.30 11.70 -19.09
CA LEU A 39 -18.45 12.34 -18.45
C LEU A 39 -18.71 11.64 -17.10
N ASP A 40 -18.41 12.31 -16.00
CA ASP A 40 -18.65 11.81 -14.66
C ASP A 40 -20.13 11.96 -14.29
N HIS A 41 -20.63 11.04 -13.46
CA HIS A 41 -22.01 11.05 -13.00
C HIS A 41 -22.11 10.46 -11.60
N ALA A 42 -23.09 10.93 -10.84
CA ALA A 42 -23.40 10.37 -9.55
C ALA A 42 -23.96 8.94 -9.72
N HIS A 43 -23.22 7.95 -9.24
CA HIS A 43 -23.63 6.56 -9.35
C HIS A 43 -24.95 6.30 -8.62
N LYS A 44 -25.80 5.50 -9.28
CA LYS A 44 -27.13 5.12 -8.82
C LYS A 44 -27.33 3.63 -9.08
N ARG A 45 -28.03 2.92 -8.19
CA ARG A 45 -28.48 1.55 -8.45
C ARG A 45 -29.73 1.57 -9.33
N ASN A 46 -29.92 0.55 -10.16
CA ASN A 46 -31.06 0.48 -11.10
C ASN A 46 -32.42 0.66 -10.40
N ALA A 47 -32.57 0.18 -9.16
CA ALA A 47 -33.80 0.26 -8.38
C ALA A 47 -34.04 1.61 -7.68
N GLU A 48 -33.06 2.52 -7.66
CA GLU A 48 -33.22 3.82 -6.98
C GLU A 48 -33.99 4.81 -7.87
N ALA A 49 -34.52 5.89 -7.29
CA ALA A 49 -35.04 7.02 -8.05
C ALA A 49 -33.92 7.99 -8.48
N TYR A 50 -34.17 8.84 -9.48
CA TYR A 50 -33.26 9.95 -9.78
C TYR A 50 -33.31 10.98 -8.64
N SER A 51 -32.15 11.50 -8.25
CA SER A 51 -32.03 12.60 -7.28
C SER A 51 -30.88 13.52 -7.70
N PRO A 52 -30.77 14.74 -7.13
CA PRO A 52 -29.61 15.60 -7.36
C PRO A 52 -28.26 14.96 -7.00
N THR A 53 -28.29 13.84 -6.26
CA THR A 53 -27.11 13.08 -5.84
C THR A 53 -27.05 11.68 -6.46
N LYS A 54 -27.99 11.31 -7.34
CA LYS A 54 -28.09 9.96 -7.95
C LYS A 54 -28.56 10.01 -9.40
N GLY A 55 -27.72 9.50 -10.29
CA GLY A 55 -28.02 9.35 -11.72
C GLY A 55 -27.89 10.63 -12.53
N VAL A 56 -27.30 11.69 -11.96
CA VAL A 56 -27.09 12.98 -12.63
C VAL A 56 -25.63 13.13 -13.05
N VAL A 57 -25.41 13.76 -14.21
CA VAL A 57 -24.07 14.14 -14.69
C VAL A 57 -23.50 15.19 -13.74
N ARG A 58 -22.23 15.03 -13.38
CA ARG A 58 -21.49 16.01 -12.57
C ARG A 58 -20.67 16.91 -13.47
N GLU A 59 -19.64 16.37 -14.12
CA GLU A 59 -18.67 17.18 -14.85
C GLU A 59 -17.92 16.35 -15.91
N ALA A 60 -17.14 17.00 -16.76
CA ALA A 60 -16.14 16.33 -17.60
C ALA A 60 -14.79 16.24 -16.85
N LEU A 61 -14.32 15.02 -16.59
CA LEU A 61 -13.11 14.74 -15.79
C LEU A 61 -12.10 13.88 -16.55
N ASP A 62 -10.82 13.96 -16.17
CA ASP A 62 -9.80 13.02 -16.63
C ASP A 62 -10.23 11.58 -16.27
N LYS A 63 -10.10 10.65 -17.22
CA LYS A 63 -10.51 9.25 -17.06
C LYS A 63 -9.90 8.58 -15.82
N ARG A 64 -8.66 8.91 -15.45
CA ARG A 64 -7.97 8.35 -14.29
C ARG A 64 -8.49 8.98 -13.01
N ALA A 65 -8.69 10.29 -12.99
CA ALA A 65 -9.31 10.99 -11.85
C ALA A 65 -10.70 10.40 -11.55
N ASN A 66 -11.52 10.23 -12.60
CA ASN A 66 -12.83 9.59 -12.50
C ASN A 66 -12.75 8.17 -11.91
N ALA A 67 -11.81 7.36 -12.40
CA ALA A 67 -11.63 6.00 -11.90
C ALA A 67 -11.18 5.95 -10.43
N ILE A 68 -10.35 6.89 -9.98
CA ILE A 68 -9.91 7.01 -8.58
C ILE A 68 -11.09 7.42 -7.69
N LEU A 69 -11.86 8.44 -8.07
CA LEU A 69 -13.03 8.89 -7.33
C LEU A 69 -14.07 7.78 -7.20
N GLY A 70 -14.35 7.04 -8.27
CA GLY A 70 -15.24 5.88 -8.22
C GLY A 70 -14.73 4.76 -7.30
N LYS A 71 -13.42 4.51 -7.26
CA LYS A 71 -12.82 3.53 -6.31
C LYS A 71 -12.93 4.00 -4.87
N LEU A 72 -12.70 5.29 -4.61
CA LEU A 72 -12.83 5.89 -3.30
C LEU A 72 -14.27 5.80 -2.78
N GLU A 73 -15.25 6.22 -3.58
CA GLU A 73 -16.68 6.12 -3.21
C GLU A 73 -17.07 4.67 -2.90
N ASN A 74 -16.59 3.72 -3.70
CA ASN A 74 -16.86 2.29 -3.48
C ASN A 74 -16.16 1.74 -2.23
N ALA A 75 -14.92 2.16 -1.95
CA ALA A 75 -14.20 1.76 -0.75
C ALA A 75 -14.92 2.26 0.51
N LEU A 76 -15.38 3.51 0.52
CA LEU A 76 -16.14 4.09 1.63
C LEU A 76 -17.47 3.39 1.88
N LYS A 77 -18.16 2.96 0.82
CA LYS A 77 -19.36 2.13 0.95
C LYS A 77 -19.06 0.74 1.52
N ARG A 78 -17.86 0.19 1.29
CA ARG A 78 -17.45 -1.13 1.81
C ARG A 78 -17.00 -1.08 3.26
N THR A 79 -16.40 0.02 3.70
CA THR A 79 -15.98 0.19 5.11
C THR A 79 -17.14 0.50 6.04
N GLY A 80 -18.31 0.85 5.51
CA GLY A 80 -19.50 1.21 6.29
C GLY A 80 -19.59 2.71 6.60
N LEU A 81 -18.47 3.43 6.55
CA LEU A 81 -18.37 4.87 6.83
C LEU A 81 -19.28 5.70 5.91
N GLY A 82 -19.45 5.27 4.65
CA GLY A 82 -20.33 5.95 3.70
C GLY A 82 -21.84 5.83 3.99
N TYR A 83 -22.26 5.06 5.00
CA TYR A 83 -23.66 4.95 5.44
C TYR A 83 -23.95 5.71 6.73
N GLU A 84 -22.95 6.30 7.37
CA GLU A 84 -23.16 7.11 8.56
C GLU A 84 -23.90 8.40 8.21
N LYS A 85 -24.89 8.78 9.04
CA LYS A 85 -25.75 9.95 8.78
C LYS A 85 -24.98 11.26 8.77
N ASP A 86 -23.92 11.35 9.56
CA ASP A 86 -23.13 12.56 9.75
C ASP A 86 -21.87 12.58 8.86
N PHE A 87 -21.72 11.60 7.96
CA PHE A 87 -20.57 11.49 7.08
C PHE A 87 -20.75 12.31 5.80
N ASP A 88 -19.97 13.38 5.68
CA ASP A 88 -19.86 14.18 4.46
C ASP A 88 -18.53 13.91 3.73
N LEU A 89 -18.61 13.36 2.52
CA LEU A 89 -17.43 12.98 1.73
C LEU A 89 -16.54 14.20 1.36
N PRO A 90 -17.08 15.33 0.86
CA PRO A 90 -16.31 16.55 0.68
C PRO A 90 -15.56 17.02 1.92
N ALA A 91 -16.22 17.11 3.09
CA ALA A 91 -15.56 17.49 4.34
C ALA A 91 -14.46 16.49 4.74
N PHE A 92 -14.73 15.19 4.61
CA PHE A 92 -13.73 14.15 4.86
C PHE A 92 -12.48 14.31 3.98
N LEU A 93 -12.65 14.59 2.69
CA LEU A 93 -11.51 14.76 1.77
C LEU A 93 -10.70 16.02 2.05
N ARG A 94 -11.34 17.10 2.49
CA ARG A 94 -10.63 18.32 2.95
C ARG A 94 -9.84 18.03 4.22
N ASN A 95 -10.47 17.43 5.23
CA ASN A 95 -9.80 17.03 6.46
C ASN A 95 -8.66 16.03 6.21
N ALA A 96 -8.81 15.13 5.24
CA ALA A 96 -7.76 14.21 4.84
C ALA A 96 -6.59 14.95 4.19
N ALA A 97 -6.86 15.94 3.33
CA ALA A 97 -5.81 16.79 2.75
C ALA A 97 -5.05 17.52 3.86
N ASP A 98 -5.75 18.17 4.79
CA ASP A 98 -5.15 18.86 5.94
C ASP A 98 -4.31 17.90 6.81
N TYR A 99 -4.80 16.68 7.02
CA TYR A 99 -4.08 15.63 7.75
C TYR A 99 -2.76 15.25 7.06
N PHE A 100 -2.77 15.09 5.73
CA PHE A 100 -1.55 14.79 4.97
C PHE A 100 -0.58 15.98 4.95
N GLU A 101 -1.09 17.22 4.87
CA GLU A 101 -0.27 18.44 4.93
C GLU A 101 0.38 18.66 6.30
N LYS A 102 -0.31 18.29 7.39
CA LYS A 102 0.23 18.37 8.76
C LYS A 102 1.49 17.50 8.95
N GLY A 103 1.63 16.42 8.19
CA GLY A 103 2.80 15.56 8.22
C GLY A 103 2.91 14.69 9.48
N ALA A 104 4.13 14.21 9.75
CA ALA A 104 4.39 13.33 10.89
C ALA A 104 4.24 14.08 12.22
N TYR A 105 3.79 13.36 13.25
CA TYR A 105 3.82 13.88 14.61
C TYR A 105 5.26 14.11 15.05
N VAL A 106 5.52 15.31 15.58
CA VAL A 106 6.79 15.73 16.15
C VAL A 106 6.54 16.08 17.61
N ASP A 107 7.29 15.46 18.53
CA ASP A 107 7.19 15.78 19.96
C ASP A 107 7.84 17.14 20.30
N GLU A 108 7.71 17.55 21.56
CA GLU A 108 8.33 18.78 22.10
C GLU A 108 9.87 18.83 21.93
N LYS A 109 10.49 17.68 21.68
CA LYS A 109 11.94 17.51 21.50
C LYS A 109 12.36 17.37 20.04
N GLY A 110 11.43 17.47 19.08
CA GLY A 110 11.71 17.32 17.66
C GLY A 110 11.78 15.87 17.16
N SER A 111 11.37 14.89 17.98
CA SER A 111 11.46 13.46 17.64
C SER A 111 10.25 12.99 16.84
N MET A 112 10.50 12.21 15.80
CA MET A 112 9.47 11.50 15.03
C MET A 112 9.44 10.02 15.42
N TYR A 113 8.23 9.47 15.56
CA TYR A 113 8.04 8.08 15.94
C TYR A 113 7.85 7.19 14.71
N ILE A 114 8.62 6.10 14.64
CA ILE A 114 8.50 5.09 13.59
C ILE A 114 7.55 4.00 14.08
N HIS A 115 6.58 3.61 13.25
CA HIS A 115 5.67 2.53 13.59
C HIS A 115 6.42 1.19 13.69
N PRO A 116 6.16 0.33 14.71
CA PRO A 116 6.89 -0.92 14.91
C PRO A 116 6.91 -1.88 13.70
N SER A 117 5.86 -1.88 12.87
CA SER A 117 5.82 -2.72 11.66
C SER A 117 6.76 -2.26 10.55
N GLU A 118 7.15 -0.99 10.55
CA GLU A 118 8.10 -0.41 9.59
C GLU A 118 9.55 -0.58 10.05
N VAL A 119 9.76 -1.01 11.30
CA VAL A 119 11.09 -1.29 11.82
C VAL A 119 11.71 -2.43 10.99
N PRO A 120 12.93 -2.23 10.43
CA PRO A 120 13.61 -3.27 9.68
C PRO A 120 13.68 -4.58 10.48
N LYS A 121 13.16 -5.65 9.90
CA LYS A 121 13.18 -6.97 10.53
C LYS A 121 14.61 -7.49 10.55
N GLU A 122 15.03 -8.06 11.68
CA GLU A 122 16.35 -8.68 11.81
C GLU A 122 16.59 -9.70 10.67
N PRO A 123 17.77 -9.70 10.04
CA PRO A 123 18.08 -10.63 8.98
C PRO A 123 18.00 -12.07 9.49
N LYS A 124 17.34 -12.93 8.73
CA LYS A 124 17.19 -14.35 9.06
C LYS A 124 18.49 -15.07 8.71
N VAL A 125 18.91 -16.02 9.56
CA VAL A 125 20.06 -16.87 9.27
C VAL A 125 19.80 -17.64 7.97
N SER A 126 20.74 -17.60 7.05
CA SER A 126 20.61 -18.26 5.75
C SER A 126 20.74 -19.79 5.92
N LYS A 127 19.72 -20.53 5.46
CA LYS A 127 19.78 -22.01 5.40
C LYS A 127 20.92 -22.50 4.50
N SER A 128 21.27 -21.72 3.47
CA SER A 128 22.38 -22.03 2.56
C SER A 128 23.73 -21.93 3.27
N ASN A 129 23.96 -20.84 4.03
CA ASN A 129 25.21 -20.66 4.77
C ASN A 129 25.31 -21.64 5.96
N TYR A 130 24.18 -21.97 6.60
CA TYR A 130 24.12 -23.06 7.58
C TYR A 130 24.50 -24.42 6.97
N ASN A 131 24.00 -24.76 5.78
CA ASN A 131 24.35 -26.01 5.10
C ASN A 131 25.83 -26.06 4.66
N LYS A 132 26.42 -24.92 4.27
CA LYS A 132 27.87 -24.81 4.01
C LYS A 132 28.66 -25.09 5.29
N LEU A 133 28.22 -24.51 6.40
CA LEU A 133 28.81 -24.73 7.71
C LEU A 133 28.67 -26.20 8.16
N CYS A 134 27.53 -26.87 7.91
CA CYS A 134 27.39 -28.31 8.13
C CYS A 134 28.43 -29.11 7.36
N LYS A 135 28.59 -28.84 6.06
CA LYS A 135 29.55 -29.57 5.21
C LYS A 135 30.99 -29.40 5.68
N ILE A 136 31.37 -28.20 6.13
CA ILE A 136 32.72 -27.92 6.65
C ILE A 136 32.90 -28.58 8.02
N TYR A 137 31.90 -28.46 8.90
CA TYR A 137 31.90 -29.09 10.21
C TYR A 137 32.01 -30.61 10.12
N ASP A 138 31.28 -31.26 9.22
CA ASP A 138 31.30 -32.71 9.02
C ASP A 138 32.63 -33.20 8.45
N LYS A 139 33.25 -32.42 7.55
CA LYS A 139 34.55 -32.72 6.95
C LYS A 139 35.75 -32.46 7.87
N GLU A 140 35.59 -31.66 8.93
CA GLU A 140 36.69 -31.40 9.87
C GLU A 140 37.03 -32.69 10.64
N PRO A 141 38.28 -33.22 10.52
CA PRO A 141 38.71 -34.40 11.24
C PRO A 141 38.72 -34.06 12.73
N PHE A 142 37.90 -34.78 13.49
CA PHE A 142 37.83 -34.59 14.93
C PHE A 142 39.02 -35.28 15.59
N ILE A 143 39.96 -34.50 16.11
CA ILE A 143 41.09 -34.99 16.89
C ILE A 143 40.69 -34.93 18.38
N PRO A 144 40.37 -36.07 19.03
CA PRO A 144 40.00 -36.07 20.44
C PRO A 144 41.20 -35.64 21.30
N LYS A 145 41.06 -34.56 22.07
CA LYS A 145 42.10 -34.12 23.01
C LYS A 145 42.06 -34.91 24.34
N ARG A 146 41.01 -35.71 24.57
CA ARG A 146 40.84 -36.58 25.76
C ARG A 146 40.22 -37.91 25.36
N LYS A 147 40.59 -38.98 26.07
CA LYS A 147 40.05 -40.35 25.88
C LYS A 147 38.54 -40.32 26.14
N GLY A 148 37.73 -40.72 25.16
CA GLY A 148 36.26 -40.71 25.24
C GLY A 148 35.57 -39.39 24.84
N GLN A 149 36.30 -38.40 24.31
CA GLN A 149 35.68 -37.17 23.81
C GLN A 149 34.96 -37.47 22.48
N ILE A 150 33.67 -37.16 22.40
CA ILE A 150 32.85 -37.29 21.19
C ILE A 150 32.74 -35.91 20.54
N LYS A 151 32.78 -35.84 19.21
CA LYS A 151 32.56 -34.61 18.44
C LYS A 151 31.24 -33.98 18.90
N LYS A 152 31.27 -32.71 19.30
CA LYS A 152 30.03 -32.00 19.69
C LYS A 152 29.03 -32.09 18.53
N THR A 153 27.79 -32.43 18.81
CA THR A 153 26.76 -32.46 17.78
C THR A 153 26.53 -31.04 17.29
N MET A 154 26.45 -30.87 15.97
CA MET A 154 26.17 -29.57 15.38
C MET A 154 24.81 -29.06 15.88
N PRO A 155 24.72 -27.79 16.35
CA PRO A 155 23.45 -27.23 16.78
C PRO A 155 22.42 -27.30 15.65
N LYS A 156 21.22 -27.85 15.93
CA LYS A 156 20.14 -27.93 14.95
C LYS A 156 19.78 -26.52 14.44
N TYR A 157 19.43 -26.42 13.16
CA TYR A 157 18.95 -25.18 12.56
C TYR A 157 17.77 -24.62 13.39
N PRO A 158 17.87 -23.38 13.90
CA PRO A 158 16.88 -22.85 14.80
C PRO A 158 15.56 -22.63 14.06
N SER A 159 14.47 -23.19 14.59
CA SER A 159 13.11 -22.96 14.08
C SER A 159 12.74 -21.47 14.06
N SER A 160 13.31 -20.69 15.00
CA SER A 160 13.18 -19.24 15.09
C SER A 160 13.91 -18.47 13.98
N LYS A 161 14.76 -19.12 13.17
CA LYS A 161 15.59 -18.51 12.11
C LYS A 161 16.50 -17.36 12.61
N LYS A 162 16.67 -17.23 13.93
CA LYS A 162 17.55 -16.28 14.60
C LYS A 162 18.93 -16.91 14.83
N LEU A 163 19.96 -16.08 14.87
CA LEU A 163 21.32 -16.54 15.15
C LEU A 163 21.45 -16.88 16.65
N THR A 164 21.59 -18.16 16.98
CA THR A 164 21.85 -18.60 18.35
C THR A 164 23.33 -18.42 18.69
N LYS A 165 23.67 -18.22 19.98
CA LYS A 165 25.08 -18.02 20.42
C LYS A 165 26.02 -19.12 19.89
N GLY A 166 25.60 -20.37 19.96
CA GLY A 166 26.38 -21.51 19.46
C GLY A 166 26.54 -21.56 17.93
N LEU A 167 25.61 -20.98 17.16
CA LEU A 167 25.80 -20.83 15.71
C LEU A 167 26.69 -19.63 15.39
N LYS A 168 26.58 -18.53 16.15
CA LYS A 168 27.44 -17.35 16.00
C LYS A 168 28.93 -17.71 16.16
N GLU A 169 29.27 -18.46 17.21
CA GLU A 169 30.64 -18.94 17.45
C GLU A 169 31.17 -19.82 16.31
N LEU A 170 30.31 -20.65 15.69
CA LEU A 170 30.71 -21.48 14.56
C LEU A 170 30.85 -20.67 13.27
N PHE A 171 29.95 -19.73 13.00
CA PHE A 171 30.05 -18.83 11.84
C PHE A 171 31.30 -17.94 11.92
N GLU A 172 31.67 -17.48 13.11
CA GLU A 172 32.94 -16.78 13.37
C GLU A 172 34.15 -17.70 13.20
N LYS A 173 34.10 -18.94 13.72
CA LYS A 173 35.21 -19.91 13.59
C LYS A 173 35.53 -20.27 12.14
N TYR A 174 34.53 -20.35 11.26
CA TYR A 174 34.73 -20.71 9.85
C TYR A 174 34.72 -19.51 8.89
N GLU A 175 34.68 -18.27 9.41
CA GLU A 175 34.62 -17.02 8.61
C GLU A 175 33.48 -17.00 7.58
N ILE A 176 32.34 -17.63 7.90
CA ILE A 176 31.16 -17.65 7.02
C ILE A 176 30.16 -16.61 7.51
N SER A 177 29.69 -15.74 6.62
CA SER A 177 28.60 -14.83 6.96
C SER A 177 27.33 -15.62 7.34
N PRO A 178 26.75 -15.39 8.53
CA PRO A 178 25.50 -16.04 8.93
C PRO A 178 24.29 -15.60 8.10
N TYR A 179 24.42 -14.48 7.38
CA TYR A 179 23.38 -13.85 6.58
C TYR A 179 23.77 -13.90 5.08
N ASN A 180 22.76 -13.90 4.22
CA ASN A 180 22.93 -13.64 2.78
C ASN A 180 22.73 -12.15 2.51
#